data_AF-A0A0F2Q8V1-F1
#
_entry.id   AF-A0A0F2Q8V1-F1
#
_cell.length_a   1.000
_cell.length_b   1.000
_cell.length_c   1.000
_cell.angle_alpha   90.00
_cell.angle_beta   90.00
_cell.angle_gamma   90.00
#
_symmetry.space_group_name_H-M   'P 1'
#
loop_
_entity.id
_entity.type
_entity.pdbx_description
1 polymer ?
#
loop_
_entity_poly.entity_id
_entity_poly.type
_entity_poly.pdbx_seq_one_letter_code
_entity_poly.pdbx_strand_id
1 'polypeptide(L)' 'MAMIYCVQPNESIWKVAEKFGVSPKAIQIANPQIINPEHLIVGEMVYIPINIDWHAFYPKGVQRFNRR' A
#
# COMPACT_ATOMS: atom_id res chain seq x y z
N MET A 1 -2.32 -8.63 3.38
CA MET A 1 -3.62 -7.98 3.69
C MET A 1 -3.86 -6.91 2.64
N ALA A 2 -5.10 -6.54 2.37
CA ALA A 2 -5.42 -5.41 1.50
C ALA A 2 -6.39 -4.47 2.22
N MET A 3 -6.20 -3.16 2.05
CA MET A 3 -7.12 -2.14 2.53
C MET A 3 -7.77 -1.47 1.33
N ILE A 4 -9.03 -1.11 1.47
CA ILE A 4 -9.75 -0.32 0.48
C ILE A 4 -9.61 1.15 0.84
N TYR A 5 -9.23 1.96 -0.14
CA TYR A 5 -9.04 3.40 0.02
C TYR A 5 -9.90 4.16 -0.98
N CYS A 6 -10.60 5.20 -0.50
CA CYS A 6 -11.40 6.08 -1.33
C CYS A 6 -10.56 7.28 -1.79
N VAL A 7 -10.35 7.39 -3.10
CA VAL A 7 -9.50 8.40 -3.74
C VAL A 7 -10.02 9.81 -3.46
N GLN A 8 -9.11 10.69 -3.07
CA GLN A 8 -9.39 12.12 -2.86
C GLN A 8 -9.07 12.95 -4.11
N PRO A 9 -9.62 14.18 -4.23
CA PRO A 9 -9.30 15.09 -5.32
C PRO A 9 -7.79 15.30 -5.50
N ASN A 10 -7.32 15.27 -6.75
CA ASN A 10 -5.92 15.49 -7.15
C ASN A 10 -4.91 14.45 -6.63
N GLU A 11 -5.38 13.24 -6.29
CA GLU A 11 -4.52 12.10 -5.98
C GLU A 11 -4.15 11.30 -7.24
N SER A 12 -2.97 10.69 -7.21
CA SER A 12 -2.47 9.77 -8.23
C SER A 12 -1.97 8.50 -7.54
N ILE A 13 -1.74 7.42 -8.30
CA ILE A 13 -1.21 6.17 -7.73
C ILE A 13 0.09 6.42 -6.96
N TRP A 14 0.93 7.34 -7.42
CA TRP A 14 2.20 7.68 -6.76
C TRP A 14 2.00 8.29 -5.37
N LYS A 15 1.09 9.27 -5.23
CA LYS A 15 0.80 9.90 -3.94
C LYS A 15 0.17 8.91 -2.96
N VAL A 16 -0.72 8.04 -3.46
CA VAL A 16 -1.33 6.97 -2.64
C VAL A 16 -0.25 5.97 -2.22
N ALA A 17 0.60 5.53 -3.14
CA ALA A 17 1.69 4.59 -2.86
C ALA A 17 2.63 5.12 -1.76
N GLU A 18 3.05 6.38 -1.87
CA GLU A 18 3.88 7.04 -0.87
C GLU A 18 3.20 7.10 0.50
N LYS A 19 1.92 7.51 0.54
CA LYS A 19 1.13 7.61 1.79
C LYS A 19 1.05 6.30 2.56
N PHE A 20 0.98 5.17 1.84
CA PHE A 20 0.84 3.85 2.45
C PHE A 20 2.14 3.04 2.49
N GLY A 21 3.25 3.61 2.05
CA GLY A 21 4.55 2.94 2.04
C GLY A 21 4.59 1.68 1.14
N VAL A 22 3.79 1.68 0.06
CA VAL A 22 3.72 0.56 -0.90
C VAL A 22 4.28 0.98 -2.25
N SER A 23 4.61 0.02 -3.11
CA SER A 23 5.07 0.37 -4.46
C SER A 23 3.87 0.76 -5.36
N PRO A 24 4.00 1.80 -6.21
CA PRO A 24 2.98 2.17 -7.20
C PRO A 24 2.60 1.01 -8.11
N LYS A 25 3.61 0.20 -8.50
CA LYS A 25 3.42 -0.99 -9.32
C LYS A 25 2.56 -2.05 -8.62
N ALA A 26 2.72 -2.23 -7.31
CA ALA A 26 1.88 -3.15 -6.55
C ALA A 26 0.42 -2.67 -6.51
N ILE A 27 0.19 -1.36 -6.34
CA ILE A 27 -1.16 -0.78 -6.45
C ILE A 27 -1.72 -1.01 -7.86
N GLN A 28 -0.95 -0.76 -8.92
CA GLN A 28 -1.42 -0.93 -10.29
C GLN A 28 -1.81 -2.39 -10.61
N ILE A 29 -1.00 -3.36 -10.16
CA ILE A 29 -1.30 -4.79 -10.33
C ILE A 29 -2.55 -5.20 -9.53
N ALA A 30 -2.74 -4.65 -8.33
CA ALA A 30 -3.91 -4.90 -7.49
C ALA A 30 -5.19 -4.25 -8.03
N ASN A 31 -5.08 -3.29 -8.96
CA ASN A 31 -6.21 -2.53 -9.50
C ASN A 31 -6.20 -2.51 -11.03
N PRO A 32 -6.41 -3.67 -11.70
CA PRO A 32 -6.43 -3.74 -13.17
C PRO A 32 -7.56 -2.90 -13.79
N GLN A 33 -8.56 -2.47 -13.01
CA GLN A 33 -9.61 -1.56 -13.45
C GLN A 33 -9.14 -0.11 -13.66
N ILE A 34 -8.00 0.29 -13.09
CA ILE A 34 -7.47 1.65 -13.24
C ILE A 34 -6.75 1.76 -14.58
N ILE A 35 -7.39 2.42 -15.53
CA ILE A 35 -6.87 2.61 -16.89
C ILE A 35 -5.78 3.69 -16.91
N ASN A 36 -5.94 4.77 -16.14
CA ASN A 36 -4.99 5.88 -16.09
C ASN A 36 -4.39 6.07 -14.68
N PRO A 37 -3.14 5.63 -14.44
CA PRO A 37 -2.44 5.76 -13.16
C PRO A 37 -2.22 7.20 -12.67
N GLU A 38 -2.16 8.15 -13.60
CA GLU A 38 -1.86 9.56 -13.28
C GLU A 38 -3.10 10.32 -12.83
N HIS A 39 -4.28 9.86 -13.23
CA HIS A 39 -5.56 10.51 -12.96
C HIS A 39 -6.55 9.49 -12.40
N LEU A 40 -6.55 9.37 -11.06
CA LEU A 40 -7.55 8.57 -10.37
C LEU A 40 -8.89 9.32 -10.31
N ILE A 41 -10.00 8.59 -10.41
CA ILE A 41 -11.33 9.18 -10.32
C ILE A 41 -11.63 9.46 -8.84
N VAL A 42 -12.05 10.68 -8.52
CA VAL A 42 -12.43 11.05 -7.15
C VAL A 42 -13.60 10.18 -6.68
N GLY A 43 -13.47 9.57 -5.50
CA GLY A 43 -14.46 8.65 -4.97
C GLY A 43 -14.29 7.20 -5.43
N GLU A 44 -13.32 6.91 -6.30
CA GLU A 44 -12.99 5.55 -6.71
C GLU A 44 -12.36 4.75 -5.56
N MET A 45 -12.68 3.45 -5.50
CA MET A 45 -12.15 2.53 -4.51
C MET A 45 -10.89 1.86 -5.06
N VAL A 46 -9.76 2.11 -4.38
CA VAL A 46 -8.45 1.57 -4.72
C VAL A 46 -8.06 0.51 -3.69
N TYR A 47 -7.68 -0.67 -4.16
CA TYR A 47 -7.12 -1.74 -3.35
C TYR A 47 -5.64 -1.49 -3.09
N ILE A 48 -5.28 -1.26 -1.84
CA ILE A 48 -3.91 -1.00 -1.43
C ILE A 48 -3.34 -2.29 -0.82
N PRO A 49 -2.35 -2.94 -1.45
CA PRO A 49 -1.73 -4.14 -0.93
C PRO A 49 -0.76 -3.75 0.20
N ILE A 50 -1.25 -3.74 1.44
CA ILE A 50 -0.41 -3.46 2.60
C ILE A 50 0.48 -4.68 2.84
N ASN A 51 1.75 -4.54 2.49
CA ASN A 51 2.75 -5.48 2.95
C ASN A 51 3.19 -5.04 4.35
N ILE A 52 2.57 -5.66 5.35
CA ILE A 52 3.02 -5.52 6.73
C ILE A 52 4.34 -6.29 6.78
N ASP A 53 5.46 -5.60 6.52
CA ASP A 53 6.74 -6.19 6.84
C ASP A 53 6.83 -6.17 8.36
N TRP A 54 6.54 -7.32 8.97
CA TRP A 54 6.67 -7.49 10.40
C TRP A 54 8.10 -7.14 10.87
N HIS A 55 9.12 -7.30 10.02
CA HIS A 55 10.49 -6.89 10.34
C HIS A 55 10.69 -5.37 10.40
N ALA A 56 9.80 -4.57 9.80
CA ALA A 56 9.83 -3.11 9.93
C ALA A 56 9.36 -2.64 11.31
N PHE A 57 8.45 -3.39 11.94
CA PHE A 57 7.93 -3.09 13.28
C PHE A 57 8.65 -3.85 14.41
N TYR A 58 9.29 -4.99 14.11
CA TYR A 58 10.12 -5.70 15.09
C TYR A 58 11.57 -5.22 15.02
N PRO A 59 12.08 -4.47 16.02
CA PRO A 59 13.48 -4.10 16.04
C PRO A 59 14.35 -5.36 15.99
N LYS A 60 15.39 -5.33 15.14
CA LYS A 60 16.39 -6.39 14.99
C LYS A 60 17.08 -6.64 16.34
N GLY A 61 16.47 -7.48 17.17
CA GLY A 61 16.83 -7.66 18.56
C GLY A 61 15.83 -8.49 19.37
N VAL A 62 14.56 -8.55 18.95
CA VAL A 62 13.51 -9.35 19.63
C VAL A 62 13.65 -10.86 19.33
N GLN A 63 14.60 -11.29 18.49
CA GLN A 63 14.86 -12.70 18.17
C GLN A 63 15.59 -13.50 19.29
N ARG A 64 15.75 -12.96 20.50
CA ARG A 64 16.58 -13.59 21.56
C ARG A 64 15.81 -14.11 22.78
N PHE A 65 14.64 -14.70 22.65
CA PHE A 65 14.04 -15.47 23.75
C PHE A 65 13.30 -16.71 23.28
N ASN A 66 14.01 -17.65 22.66
CA ASN A 66 13.69 -19.07 22.78
C ASN A 66 14.94 -19.92 22.53
N ARG A 67 15.85 -19.86 23.49
CA ARG A 67 16.82 -20.91 23.75
C ARG A 67 16.73 -21.24 25.24
N ARG A 68 15.79 -22.12 25.60
CA ARG A 68 15.86 -23.09 26.69
C ARG A 68 14.86 -24.19 26.39
#